data_AF-A0A3M1F3X9-F1
#
_entry.id   AF-A0A3M1F3X9-F1
#
_cell.length_a   1.000
_cell.length_b   1.000
_cell.length_c   1.000
_cell.angle_alpha   90.00
_cell.angle_beta   90.00
_cell.angle_gamma   90.00
#
_symmetry.space_group_name_H-M   'P 1'
#
loop_
_entity.id
_entity.type
_entity.pdbx_description
1 polymer ?
#
loop_
_entity_poly.entity_id
_entity_poly.type
_entity_poly.pdbx_seq_one_letter_code
_entity_poly.pdbx_strand_id
1 'polypeptide(L)'
;MNPEYENLIRRFEELPTLIAEKRSKLLNVKQQQEEISYRLSKMEKYTAAEVAQETDKDGKKKYTNQTSRDAETLKRLNENNDYQELKKTLEELGRTRDITEVELQKLQDEFRANQYIVKVLQVSRISDAEETILNQERVIEQLKDTIKNLKSRIPEEGRR
;
A
#
# COMPACT_ATOMS: atom_id res chain seq x y z
N MET A 1 12.99 -19.48 -19.78
CA MET A 1 13.29 -19.14 -18.37
C MET A 1 12.39 -20.02 -17.49
N ASN A 2 12.67 -20.26 -16.21
CA ASN A 2 11.69 -20.99 -15.37
C ASN A 2 10.40 -20.12 -15.29
N PRO A 3 9.20 -20.64 -15.62
CA PRO A 3 7.95 -19.90 -15.65
C PRO A 3 7.63 -19.12 -14.36
N GLU A 4 8.11 -19.61 -13.21
CA GLU A 4 7.95 -18.95 -11.91
C GLU A 4 8.70 -17.61 -11.84
N TYR A 5 9.84 -17.51 -12.50
CA TYR A 5 10.64 -16.27 -12.54
C TYR A 5 10.04 -15.23 -13.47
N GLU A 6 9.49 -15.64 -14.62
CA GLU A 6 8.80 -14.72 -15.53
C GLU A 6 7.56 -14.12 -14.85
N ASN A 7 6.81 -14.93 -14.10
CA ASN A 7 5.67 -14.44 -13.34
C ASN A 7 6.08 -13.49 -12.20
N LEU A 8 7.18 -13.79 -11.50
CA LEU A 8 7.73 -12.92 -10.45
C LEU A 8 8.18 -11.56 -11.01
N ILE A 9 8.91 -11.55 -12.13
CA ILE A 9 9.36 -10.31 -12.78
C ILE A 9 8.17 -9.47 -13.21
N ARG A 10 7.20 -10.08 -13.91
CA ARG A 10 5.98 -9.37 -14.33
C ARG A 10 5.24 -8.75 -13.14
N ARG A 11 5.03 -9.52 -12.07
CA ARG A 11 4.39 -9.00 -10.85
C ARG A 11 5.18 -7.86 -10.23
N PHE A 12 6.50 -7.94 -10.24
CA PHE A 12 7.37 -6.90 -9.69
C PHE A 12 7.30 -5.58 -10.48
N GLU A 13 7.07 -5.66 -11.79
CA GLU A 13 6.88 -4.50 -12.67
C GLU A 13 5.49 -3.88 -12.51
N GLU A 14 4.46 -4.70 -12.31
CA GLU A 14 3.05 -4.24 -12.21
C GLU A 14 2.71 -3.63 -10.82
N LEU A 15 3.22 -4.23 -9.74
CA LEU A 15 2.85 -3.86 -8.37
C LEU A 15 3.10 -2.39 -8.02
N PRO A 16 4.23 -1.74 -8.39
CA PRO A 16 4.44 -0.32 -8.12
C PRO A 16 3.35 0.58 -8.70
N THR A 17 2.90 0.30 -9.92
CA THR A 17 1.84 1.04 -10.60
C THR A 17 0.51 0.85 -9.88
N LEU A 18 0.14 -0.39 -9.56
CA LEU A 18 -1.08 -0.69 -8.81
C LEU A 18 -1.08 -0.04 -7.42
N ILE A 19 0.06 -0.04 -6.72
CA ILE A 19 0.23 0.64 -5.43
C ILE A 19 0.02 2.14 -5.58
N ALA A 20 0.59 2.77 -6.63
CA ALA A 20 0.44 4.19 -6.89
C ALA A 20 -1.02 4.56 -7.20
N GLU A 21 -1.71 3.76 -8.01
CA GLU A 21 -3.13 3.94 -8.31
C GLU A 21 -3.99 3.85 -7.06
N LYS A 22 -3.78 2.83 -6.21
CA LYS A 22 -4.52 2.69 -4.94
C LYS A 22 -4.24 3.84 -3.97
N ARG A 23 -2.99 4.32 -3.90
CA ARG A 23 -2.64 5.50 -3.09
C ARG A 23 -3.34 6.76 -3.59
N SER A 24 -3.36 6.98 -4.91
CA SER A 24 -4.05 8.11 -5.52
C SER A 24 -5.56 8.07 -5.24
N LYS A 25 -6.18 6.89 -5.42
CA LYS A 25 -7.58 6.67 -5.09
C LYS A 25 -7.87 6.94 -3.61
N LEU A 26 -7.03 6.45 -2.71
CA LEU A 26 -7.19 6.65 -1.27
C LEU A 26 -7.10 8.13 -0.90
N LEU A 27 -6.16 8.88 -1.51
CA LEU A 27 -6.03 10.32 -1.29
C LEU A 27 -7.29 11.06 -1.73
N ASN A 28 -7.81 10.75 -2.92
CA ASN A 28 -9.04 11.35 -3.43
C ASN A 28 -10.23 11.09 -2.50
N VAL A 29 -10.42 9.84 -2.07
CA VAL A 29 -11.49 9.49 -1.12
C VAL A 29 -11.35 10.28 0.19
N LYS A 30 -10.14 10.43 0.74
CA LYS A 30 -9.90 11.22 1.96
C LYS A 30 -10.26 12.69 1.77
N GLN A 31 -9.88 13.29 0.65
CA GLN A 31 -10.25 14.68 0.32
C GLN A 31 -11.76 14.86 0.20
N GLN A 32 -12.45 13.93 -0.47
CA GLN A 32 -13.92 13.96 -0.58
C GLN A 32 -14.60 13.80 0.79
N GLN A 33 -14.07 12.94 1.67
CA GLN A 33 -14.58 12.80 3.03
C GLN A 33 -14.44 14.09 3.83
N GLU A 34 -13.29 14.76 3.75
CA GLU A 34 -13.06 16.04 4.44
C GLU A 34 -14.01 17.13 3.94
N GLU A 35 -14.19 17.23 2.62
CA GLU A 35 -15.12 18.19 2.02
C GLU A 35 -16.56 17.96 2.48
N ILE A 36 -17.04 16.72 2.42
CA ILE A 36 -18.40 16.38 2.85
C ILE A 36 -18.58 16.59 4.35
N SER A 37 -17.60 16.21 5.16
CA SER A 37 -17.63 16.42 6.61
C SER A 37 -17.70 17.91 6.95
N TYR A 38 -16.95 18.74 6.22
CA TYR A 38 -17.02 20.19 6.37
C TYR A 38 -18.40 20.74 6.00
N ARG A 39 -18.99 20.27 4.88
CA ARG A 39 -20.34 20.67 4.45
C ARG A 39 -21.41 20.28 5.48
N LEU A 40 -21.36 19.05 5.99
CA LEU A 40 -22.27 18.58 7.05
C LEU A 40 -22.16 19.45 8.30
N SER A 41 -20.94 19.70 8.79
CA SER A 41 -20.73 20.55 9.96
C SER A 41 -21.24 21.99 9.75
N LYS A 42 -21.11 22.53 8.54
CA LYS A 42 -21.65 23.84 8.19
C LYS A 42 -23.18 23.85 8.22
N MET A 43 -23.83 22.81 7.70
CA MET A 43 -25.28 22.66 7.73
C MET A 43 -25.79 22.55 9.17
N GLU A 44 -25.17 21.72 10.00
CA GLU A 44 -25.52 21.58 11.42
C GLU A 44 -25.47 22.91 12.16
N LYS A 45 -24.37 23.67 12.01
CA LYS A 45 -24.19 24.98 12.65
C LYS A 45 -25.22 25.99 12.16
N TYR A 46 -25.50 25.99 10.85
CA TYR A 46 -26.47 26.90 10.26
C TYR A 46 -27.88 26.61 10.79
N THR A 47 -28.32 25.35 10.75
CA THR A 47 -29.63 24.95 11.29
C THR A 47 -29.73 25.22 12.80
N ALA A 48 -28.69 24.95 13.58
CA ALA A 48 -28.68 25.26 15.01
C ALA A 48 -28.81 26.78 15.27
N ALA A 49 -28.15 27.61 14.46
CA ALA A 49 -28.24 29.06 14.57
C ALA A 49 -29.65 29.57 14.20
N GLU A 50 -30.26 29.03 13.14
CA GLU A 50 -31.64 29.37 12.76
C GLU A 50 -32.63 29.03 13.89
N VAL A 51 -32.54 27.81 14.44
CA VAL A 51 -33.39 27.37 15.56
C VAL A 51 -33.18 28.24 16.80
N ALA A 52 -31.94 28.62 17.11
CA ALA A 52 -31.65 29.51 18.24
C ALA A 52 -32.15 30.94 18.03
N GLN A 53 -32.26 31.40 16.78
CA GLN A 53 -32.73 32.73 16.45
C GLN A 53 -34.24 32.84 16.38
N GLU A 54 -34.94 31.74 16.11
CA GLU A 54 -36.37 31.69 15.88
C GLU A 54 -37.22 32.22 17.05
N THR A 55 -38.18 33.07 16.70
CA THR A 55 -39.13 33.67 17.64
C THR A 55 -40.55 33.22 17.37
N ASP A 56 -41.38 33.21 18.41
CA ASP A 56 -42.82 33.02 18.31
C ASP A 56 -43.54 34.29 17.84
N LYS A 57 -44.87 34.24 17.80
CA LYS A 57 -45.74 35.37 17.38
C LYS A 57 -45.65 36.58 18.30
N ASP A 58 -45.17 36.39 19.54
CA ASP A 58 -45.02 37.43 20.55
C ASP A 58 -43.58 38.00 20.57
N GLY A 59 -42.72 37.57 19.64
CA GLY A 59 -41.33 37.98 19.54
C GLY A 59 -40.40 37.35 20.58
N LYS A 60 -40.88 36.37 21.35
CA LYS A 60 -40.05 35.63 22.32
C LYS A 60 -39.37 34.45 21.63
N LYS A 61 -38.27 33.96 22.19
CA LYS A 61 -37.57 32.77 21.68
C LYS A 61 -38.51 31.57 21.67
N LYS A 62 -38.69 30.96 20.50
CA LYS A 62 -39.56 29.79 20.33
C LYS A 62 -39.02 28.57 21.07
N TYR A 63 -37.69 28.41 21.11
CA TYR A 63 -36.99 27.32 21.79
C TYR A 63 -36.14 27.89 22.94
N THR A 64 -36.70 27.85 24.15
CA THR A 64 -36.20 28.60 25.32
C THR A 64 -34.99 27.95 25.99
N ASN A 65 -34.85 26.63 25.92
CA ASN A 65 -33.74 25.89 26.53
C ASN A 65 -32.91 25.12 25.49
N GLN A 66 -31.71 24.68 25.88
CA GLN A 66 -30.79 24.01 24.95
C GLN A 66 -31.36 22.69 24.43
N THR A 67 -31.98 21.87 25.29
CA THR A 67 -32.57 20.58 24.91
C THR A 67 -33.62 20.72 23.80
N SER A 68 -34.49 21.73 23.90
CA SER A 68 -35.52 22.02 22.89
C SER A 68 -34.92 22.50 21.56
N ARG A 69 -33.83 23.27 21.61
CA ARG A 69 -33.08 23.68 20.41
C ARG A 69 -32.40 22.50 19.73
N ASP A 70 -31.77 21.62 20.50
CA ASP A 70 -31.09 20.45 19.96
C ASP A 70 -32.08 19.47 19.31
N ALA A 71 -33.23 19.23 19.96
CA ALA A 71 -34.28 18.36 19.44
C ALA A 71 -34.87 18.89 18.12
N GLU A 72 -35.13 20.20 18.04
CA GLU A 72 -35.62 20.82 16.80
C GLU A 72 -34.56 20.81 15.71
N THR A 73 -33.31 21.13 16.04
CA THR A 73 -32.18 21.10 15.08
C THR A 73 -32.06 19.71 14.47
N LEU A 74 -32.08 18.66 15.30
CA LEU A 74 -32.06 17.28 14.85
C LEU A 74 -33.26 16.95 13.96
N LYS A 75 -34.47 17.39 14.33
CA LYS A 75 -35.67 17.19 13.51
C LYS A 75 -35.51 17.79 12.12
N ARG A 76 -35.06 19.04 12.02
CA ARG A 76 -34.85 19.72 10.73
C ARG A 76 -33.79 19.05 9.88
N LEU A 77 -32.68 18.62 10.49
CA LEU A 77 -31.62 17.89 9.79
C LEU A 77 -32.11 16.51 9.30
N ASN A 78 -32.99 15.85 10.05
CA ASN A 78 -33.62 14.59 9.63
C ASN A 78 -34.59 14.75 8.46
N GLU A 79 -35.26 15.91 8.38
CA GLU A 79 -36.16 16.26 7.27
C GLU A 79 -35.41 16.86 6.05
N ASN A 80 -34.11 17.18 6.20
CA ASN A 80 -33.28 17.75 5.15
C ASN A 80 -32.66 16.65 4.27
N ASN A 81 -33.21 16.46 3.07
CA ASN A 81 -32.75 15.44 2.13
C ASN A 81 -31.26 15.59 1.75
N ASP A 82 -30.78 16.80 1.49
CA ASP A 82 -29.39 17.05 1.11
C ASP A 82 -28.43 16.64 2.23
N TYR A 83 -28.80 16.92 3.49
CA TYR A 83 -28.03 16.51 4.66
C TYR A 83 -27.97 14.98 4.79
N GLN A 84 -29.11 14.30 4.59
CA GLN A 84 -29.17 12.84 4.64
C GLN A 84 -28.38 12.18 3.50
N GLU A 85 -28.46 12.73 2.28
CA GLU A 85 -27.65 12.26 1.14
C GLU A 85 -26.15 12.42 1.43
N LEU A 86 -25.71 13.59 1.90
CA LEU A 86 -24.31 13.81 2.24
C LEU A 86 -23.82 12.86 3.33
N LYS A 87 -24.65 12.58 4.34
CA LYS A 87 -24.33 11.62 5.39
C LYS A 87 -24.16 10.21 4.82
N LYS A 88 -25.07 9.78 3.95
CA LYS A 88 -24.98 8.48 3.25
C LYS A 88 -23.73 8.41 2.38
N THR A 89 -23.43 9.44 1.60
CA THR A 89 -22.21 9.50 0.79
C THR A 89 -20.97 9.43 1.67
N LEU A 90 -20.94 10.09 2.83
CA LEU A 90 -19.83 10.02 3.76
C LEU A 90 -19.60 8.58 4.29
N GLU A 91 -20.68 7.86 4.60
CA GLU A 91 -20.62 6.45 5.01
C GLU A 91 -20.10 5.54 3.88
N GLU A 92 -20.57 5.74 2.65
CA GLU A 92 -20.12 5.01 1.46
C GLU A 92 -18.63 5.27 1.14
N LEU A 93 -18.18 6.52 1.26
CA LEU A 93 -16.77 6.87 1.15
C LEU A 93 -15.94 6.24 2.27
N GLY A 94 -16.49 6.14 3.49
CA GLY A 94 -15.87 5.42 4.60
C GLY A 94 -15.60 3.96 4.26
N ARG A 95 -16.61 3.25 3.76
CA ARG A 95 -16.46 1.85 3.30
C ARG A 95 -15.44 1.75 2.16
N THR A 96 -15.50 2.68 1.21
CA THR A 96 -14.59 2.71 0.06
C THR A 96 -13.14 2.93 0.51
N ARG A 97 -12.91 3.82 1.47
CA ARG A 97 -11.60 4.07 2.09
C ARG A 97 -11.07 2.78 2.71
N ASP A 98 -11.85 2.15 3.58
CA ASP A 98 -11.43 0.97 4.35
C ASP A 98 -11.06 -0.20 3.41
N ILE A 99 -11.89 -0.44 2.38
CA ILE A 99 -11.60 -1.43 1.34
C ILE A 99 -10.30 -1.09 0.61
N THR A 100 -10.13 0.17 0.20
CA THR A 100 -8.94 0.62 -0.54
C THR A 100 -7.67 0.52 0.31
N GLU A 101 -7.75 0.78 1.63
CA GLU A 101 -6.63 0.63 2.56
C GLU A 101 -6.22 -0.84 2.71
N VAL A 102 -7.17 -1.75 2.85
CA VAL A 102 -6.90 -3.20 2.89
C VAL A 102 -6.26 -3.69 1.60
N GLU A 103 -6.79 -3.27 0.44
CA GLU A 103 -6.22 -3.63 -0.86
C GLU A 103 -4.80 -3.08 -1.05
N LEU A 104 -4.57 -1.83 -0.64
CA LEU A 104 -3.25 -1.22 -0.69
C LEU A 104 -2.25 -1.96 0.20
N GLN A 105 -2.66 -2.35 1.40
CA GLN A 105 -1.82 -3.10 2.34
C GLN A 105 -1.43 -4.45 1.73
N LYS A 106 -2.38 -5.18 1.14
CA LYS A 106 -2.11 -6.46 0.45
C LYS A 106 -1.08 -6.30 -0.66
N LEU A 107 -1.21 -5.27 -1.51
CA LEU A 107 -0.24 -5.02 -2.59
C LEU A 107 1.15 -4.68 -2.05
N GLN A 108 1.23 -3.92 -0.96
CA GLN A 108 2.51 -3.59 -0.32
C GLN A 108 3.17 -4.82 0.29
N ASP A 109 2.39 -5.69 0.93
CA ASP A 109 2.89 -6.93 1.50
C ASP A 109 3.34 -7.91 0.42
N GLU A 110 2.59 -8.03 -0.68
CA GLU A 110 2.99 -8.81 -1.86
C GLU A 110 4.30 -8.27 -2.45
N PHE A 111 4.44 -6.95 -2.62
CA PHE A 111 5.65 -6.34 -3.13
C PHE A 111 6.87 -6.62 -2.23
N ARG A 112 6.70 -6.52 -0.90
CA ARG A 112 7.75 -6.84 0.08
C ARG A 112 8.13 -8.32 0.05
N ALA A 113 7.14 -9.21 -0.06
CA ALA A 113 7.39 -10.64 -0.16
C ALA A 113 8.19 -10.96 -1.42
N ASN A 114 7.80 -10.38 -2.57
CA ASN A 114 8.52 -10.56 -3.83
C ASN A 114 9.96 -10.00 -3.75
N GLN A 115 10.17 -8.86 -3.08
CA GLN A 115 11.51 -8.33 -2.82
C GLN A 115 12.39 -9.31 -2.03
N TYR A 116 11.80 -9.96 -1.02
CA TYR A 116 12.51 -10.95 -0.22
C TYR A 116 12.86 -12.19 -1.05
N ILE A 117 11.92 -12.69 -1.85
CA ILE A 117 12.14 -13.83 -2.75
C ILE A 117 13.29 -13.54 -3.72
N VAL A 118 13.28 -12.39 -4.39
CA VAL A 118 14.36 -12.00 -5.31
C VAL A 118 15.72 -11.98 -4.61
N LYS A 119 15.80 -11.44 -3.39
CA LYS A 119 17.04 -11.42 -2.61
C LYS A 119 17.54 -12.83 -2.27
N VAL A 120 16.64 -13.71 -1.82
CA VAL A 120 17.00 -15.10 -1.52
C VAL A 120 17.53 -15.80 -2.77
N LEU A 121 16.85 -15.63 -3.91
CA LEU A 121 17.28 -16.19 -5.19
C LEU A 121 18.66 -15.66 -5.64
N GLN A 122 18.94 -14.38 -5.41
CA GLN A 122 20.26 -13.81 -5.69
C GLN A 122 21.34 -14.43 -4.82
N VAL A 123 21.09 -14.58 -3.52
CA VAL A 123 22.04 -15.20 -2.57
C VAL A 123 22.30 -16.66 -2.94
N SER A 124 21.26 -17.45 -3.25
CA SER A 124 21.43 -18.84 -3.68
C SER A 124 22.30 -18.95 -4.93
N ARG A 125 22.07 -18.11 -5.95
CA ARG A 125 22.89 -18.12 -7.18
C ARG A 125 24.34 -17.74 -6.93
N ILE A 126 24.61 -16.84 -6.00
CA ILE A 126 25.98 -16.49 -5.59
C ILE A 126 26.64 -17.70 -4.92
N SER A 127 25.94 -18.35 -3.98
CA SER A 127 26.44 -19.56 -3.30
C SER A 127 26.77 -20.69 -4.29
N ASP A 128 25.89 -20.95 -5.26
CA ASP A 128 26.11 -21.97 -6.29
C ASP A 128 27.35 -21.65 -7.16
N ALA A 129 27.53 -20.35 -7.48
CA ALA A 129 28.69 -19.88 -8.23
C ALA A 129 29.98 -20.01 -7.43
N GLU A 130 29.97 -19.68 -6.13
CA GLU A 130 31.11 -19.85 -5.22
C GLU A 130 31.53 -21.32 -5.11
N GLU A 131 30.59 -22.24 -4.94
CA GLU A 131 30.89 -23.69 -4.93
C GLU A 131 31.49 -24.15 -6.25
N THR A 132 30.98 -23.65 -7.38
CA THR A 132 31.51 -23.96 -8.71
C THR A 132 32.95 -23.48 -8.85
N ILE A 133 33.26 -22.26 -8.37
CA ILE A 133 34.62 -21.70 -8.41
C ILE A 133 35.59 -22.51 -7.55
N LEU A 134 35.21 -22.84 -6.31
CA LEU A 134 36.03 -23.66 -5.41
C LEU A 134 36.35 -25.04 -6.01
N ASN A 135 35.36 -25.65 -6.67
CA ASN A 135 35.56 -26.91 -7.37
C ASN A 135 36.53 -26.77 -8.55
N GLN A 136 36.44 -25.68 -9.33
CA GLN A 136 37.38 -25.40 -10.43
C GLN A 136 38.81 -25.17 -9.92
N GLU A 137 38.99 -24.42 -8.84
CA GLU A 137 40.29 -24.20 -8.22
C GLU A 137 40.94 -25.51 -7.76
N ARG A 138 40.15 -26.40 -7.14
CA ARG A 138 40.63 -27.74 -6.73
C ARG A 138 41.11 -28.55 -7.93
N VAL A 139 40.38 -28.52 -9.04
CA VAL A 139 40.78 -29.21 -10.29
C VAL A 139 42.06 -28.60 -10.86
N ILE A 140 42.20 -27.27 -10.84
CA ILE A 140 43.41 -26.59 -11.32
C ILE A 140 44.63 -27.02 -10.50
N GLU A 141 44.53 -27.08 -9.17
CA GLU A 141 45.64 -27.55 -8.32
C GLU A 141 46.01 -29.01 -8.60
N GLN A 142 45.02 -29.90 -8.75
CA GLN A 142 45.27 -31.29 -9.13
C GLN A 142 45.99 -31.42 -10.49
N LEU A 143 45.62 -30.57 -11.46
CA LEU A 143 46.29 -30.51 -12.75
C LEU A 143 47.73 -29.99 -12.64
N LYS A 144 47.98 -28.95 -11.82
CA LYS A 144 49.33 -28.44 -11.56
C LYS A 144 50.25 -29.52 -10.98
N ASP A 145 49.76 -30.26 -9.99
CA ASP A 145 50.50 -31.37 -9.38
C ASP A 145 50.78 -32.49 -10.38
N THR A 146 49.79 -32.83 -11.21
CA THR A 146 49.95 -33.84 -12.27
C THR A 146 51.00 -33.39 -13.29
N ILE A 147 50.98 -32.14 -13.74
CA ILE A 147 51.98 -31.59 -14.66
C ILE A 147 53.38 -31.61 -14.03
N LYS A 148 53.51 -31.25 -12.75
CA LYS A 148 54.78 -31.31 -12.02
C LYS A 148 55.34 -32.74 -11.97
N ASN A 149 54.47 -33.72 -11.68
CA ASN A 149 54.82 -35.14 -11.66
C ASN A 149 55.18 -35.70 -13.04
N LEU A 150 54.54 -35.21 -14.12
CA LEU A 150 54.91 -35.58 -15.48
C LEU A 150 56.27 -35.00 -15.88
N LYS A 151 56.53 -33.72 -15.55
CA LYS A 151 57.82 -33.07 -15.83
C LYS A 151 59.00 -33.76 -15.13
N SER A 152 58.82 -34.26 -13.90
CA SER A 152 59.86 -35.00 -13.18
C SER A 152 60.12 -36.40 -13.72
N ARG A 153 59.23 -36.93 -14.57
CA ARG A 153 59.35 -38.24 -15.23
C ARG A 153 59.92 -38.17 -16.65
N ILE A 154 60.17 -36.97 -17.19
CA ILE A 154 60.86 -36.80 -18.47
C ILE A 154 62.38 -36.86 -18.20
N PRO A 155 63.12 -37.84 -18.75
CA PRO A 155 64.58 -37.91 -18.62
C PRO A 155 65.23 -36.66 -19.25
N GLU A 156 66.36 -36.18 -18.69
CA GLU A 156 67.17 -35.08 -19.26
C GLU A 156 67.84 -35.41 -20.62
N GLU A 157 67.27 -36.30 -21.42
CA GLU A 157 67.77 -36.61 -22.77
C GLU A 157 67.07 -35.72 -23.80
N GLY A 158 67.50 -34.46 -23.86
CA GLY A 158 66.99 -33.52 -24.86
C GLY A 158 67.32 -32.04 -24.67
N ARG A 159 68.14 -31.67 -23.66
CA ARG A 159 68.74 -30.32 -23.61
C ARG A 159 70.05 -30.30 -24.40
N ARG A 160 69.94 -30.05 -25.70
CA ARG A 160 71.00 -29.42 -26.50
C ARG A 160 70.39 -28.23 -27.22
#